data_AF-A0A9Q9BYW2-F1
#
_entry.id   AF-A0A9Q9BYW2-F1
#
_cell.length_a   1.000
_cell.length_b   1.000
_cell.length_c   1.000
_cell.angle_alpha   90.00
_cell.angle_beta   90.00
_cell.angle_gamma   90.00
#
_symmetry.space_group_name_H-M   'P 1'
#
loop_
_entity.id
_entity.type
_entity.pdbx_description
1 polymer ?
#
loop_
_entity_poly.entity_id
_entity_poly.type
_entity_poly.pdbx_seq_one_letter_code
_entity_poly.pdbx_strand_id
1 'polypeptide(L)'
;MKIPPNVKIGLGISSLVVIILIIVVLIVMHFLKKKIHKQYFSVDGKLELEKLKIKNPSYGIILTGLKKYYDTPLNDTLVAFSTNTICLNDYKTILLYDVNSYLANSISILLETSVNLVKLPNYIENQKFSEEDEKLINSKSSVIKQNQDEILTKTFDLILYLNKTTENLQQIISNSLSQMKEKSMLLVSFDKFNEVKEIKNFLIQNNLKYETQNFEGKNIIIIANAQQPTETNIPSKGE
;
A
#
# COMPACT_ATOMS: atom_id res chain seq x y z
N MET A 1 54.73 15.39 0.95
CA MET A 1 54.82 15.07 2.40
C MET A 1 54.67 13.57 2.60
N LYS A 2 55.73 12.86 3.01
CA LYS A 2 55.64 11.41 3.32
C LYS A 2 55.12 11.26 4.75
N ILE A 3 53.98 10.60 4.92
CA ILE A 3 53.40 10.35 6.25
C ILE A 3 54.42 9.53 7.07
N PRO A 4 54.78 9.98 8.29
CA PRO A 4 55.74 9.28 9.14
C PRO A 4 55.31 7.84 9.41
N PRO A 5 56.24 6.86 9.47
CA PRO A 5 55.93 5.44 9.66
C PRO A 5 55.05 5.17 10.89
N ASN A 6 55.29 5.87 12.00
CA ASN A 6 54.55 5.71 13.25
C ASN A 6 53.09 6.19 13.12
N VAL A 7 52.86 7.23 12.31
CA VAL A 7 51.51 7.74 12.02
C VAL A 7 50.76 6.76 11.13
N LYS A 8 51.44 6.09 10.18
CA LYS A 8 50.83 5.03 9.34
C LYS A 8 50.41 3.81 10.16
N ILE A 9 51.24 3.40 11.12
CA ILE A 9 50.94 2.28 12.02
C ILE A 9 49.75 2.64 12.93
N GLY A 10 49.75 3.85 13.50
CA GLY A 10 48.64 4.34 14.31
C GLY A 10 47.31 4.43 13.54
N LEU A 11 47.35 4.87 12.28
CA LEU A 11 46.18 4.91 11.39
C LEU A 11 45.68 3.50 11.05
N GLY A 12 46.59 2.55 10.82
CA GLY A 12 46.24 1.16 10.53
C GLY A 12 45.54 0.50 11.71
N ILE A 13 46.03 0.72 12.93
CA ILE A 13 45.44 0.17 14.16
C ILE A 13 44.07 0.81 14.43
N SER A 14 43.93 2.15 14.31
CA SER A 14 42.63 2.79 14.56
C SER A 14 41.56 2.35 13.55
N SER A 15 41.95 2.21 12.27
CA SER A 15 41.05 1.73 11.23
C SER A 15 40.61 0.27 11.48
N LEU A 16 41.53 -0.58 11.93
CA LEU A 16 41.22 -1.96 12.31
C LEU A 16 40.20 -2.03 13.45
N VAL A 17 40.36 -1.19 14.48
CA VAL A 17 39.44 -1.13 15.63
C VAL A 17 38.03 -0.71 15.19
N VAL A 18 37.91 0.26 14.28
CA VAL A 18 36.62 0.70 13.74
C VAL A 18 35.95 -0.43 12.94
N ILE A 19 36.69 -1.15 12.11
CA ILE A 19 36.17 -2.29 11.34
C ILE A 19 35.66 -3.39 12.27
N ILE A 20 36.40 -3.72 13.33
CA ILE A 20 35.98 -4.72 14.33
C ILE A 20 34.68 -4.27 15.02
N LEU A 21 34.57 -2.99 15.40
CA LEU A 21 33.33 -2.46 15.99
C LEU A 21 32.13 -2.59 15.04
N ILE A 22 32.30 -2.27 13.76
CA ILE A 22 31.24 -2.43 12.75
C ILE A 22 30.81 -3.89 12.64
N ILE A 23 31.77 -4.83 12.60
CA ILE A 23 31.47 -6.27 12.52
C ILE A 23 30.69 -6.73 13.77
N VAL A 24 31.10 -6.30 14.96
CA VAL A 24 30.40 -6.65 16.22
C VAL A 24 28.97 -6.12 16.21
N VAL A 25 28.75 -4.87 15.79
CA VAL A 25 27.40 -4.27 15.68
C VAL A 25 26.54 -5.07 14.70
N LEU A 26 27.07 -5.45 13.54
CA LEU A 26 26.34 -6.25 12.55
C LEU A 26 25.95 -7.63 13.09
N ILE A 27 26.87 -8.31 13.81
CA ILE A 27 26.61 -9.60 14.43
C ILE A 27 25.50 -9.49 15.48
N VAL A 28 25.60 -8.52 16.40
CA VAL A 28 24.59 -8.29 17.44
C VAL A 28 23.23 -7.97 16.82
N MET A 29 23.18 -7.11 15.80
CA MET A 29 21.96 -6.76 15.08
C MET A 29 21.33 -7.98 14.40
N HIS A 30 22.13 -8.87 13.81
CA HIS A 30 21.66 -10.12 13.22
C HIS A 30 21.02 -11.04 14.27
N PHE A 31 21.65 -11.21 15.43
CA PHE A 31 21.10 -12.03 16.53
C PHE A 31 19.81 -11.44 17.10
N LEU A 32 19.75 -10.12 17.30
CA LEU A 32 18.54 -9.43 17.75
C LEU A 32 17.40 -9.61 16.75
N LYS A 33 17.65 -9.37 15.46
CA LYS A 33 16.66 -9.58 14.39
C LYS A 33 16.15 -11.01 14.39
N LYS A 34 17.03 -12.00 14.52
CA LYS A 34 16.68 -13.43 14.57
C LYS A 34 15.86 -13.79 15.81
N LYS A 35 16.19 -13.23 16.97
CA LYS A 35 15.47 -13.45 18.24
C LYS A 35 14.07 -12.86 18.18
N ILE A 36 13.95 -11.61 17.75
CA ILE A 36 12.67 -10.91 17.54
C ILE A 36 11.81 -11.72 16.56
N HIS A 37 12.36 -12.09 15.40
CA HIS A 37 11.60 -12.84 14.40
C HIS A 37 11.06 -14.18 14.93
N LYS A 38 11.85 -14.93 15.72
CA LYS A 38 11.38 -16.16 16.38
C LYS A 38 10.31 -15.92 17.44
N GLN A 39 10.38 -14.79 18.16
CA GLN A 39 9.46 -14.49 19.25
C GLN A 39 8.08 -14.06 18.74
N TYR A 40 8.02 -13.39 17.59
CA TYR A 40 6.76 -12.97 16.95
C TYR A 40 6.17 -14.00 15.97
N PHE A 41 6.96 -14.96 15.48
CA PHE A 41 6.50 -16.11 14.69
C PHE A 41 6.35 -17.40 15.54
N SER A 42 5.76 -17.27 16.73
CA SER A 42 5.44 -18.42 17.59
C SER A 42 4.44 -19.38 16.90
N VAL A 43 4.18 -20.52 17.53
CA VAL A 43 3.17 -21.51 17.09
C VAL A 43 1.80 -20.84 16.84
N ASP A 44 1.47 -19.78 17.59
CA ASP A 44 0.26 -18.98 17.41
C ASP A 44 0.24 -18.23 16.08
N GLY A 45 1.38 -17.65 15.66
CA GLY A 45 1.48 -16.95 14.38
C GLY A 45 1.33 -17.88 13.17
N LYS A 46 1.75 -19.14 13.28
CA LYS A 46 1.46 -20.15 12.23
C LYS A 46 -0.03 -20.50 12.19
N LEU A 47 -0.66 -20.61 13.35
CA LEU A 47 -2.08 -20.94 13.46
C LEU A 47 -2.96 -19.78 12.96
N GLU A 48 -2.58 -18.54 13.25
CA GLU A 48 -3.19 -17.33 12.68
C GLU A 48 -2.98 -17.25 11.17
N LEU A 49 -1.77 -17.54 10.67
CA LEU A 49 -1.51 -17.58 9.23
C LEU A 49 -2.40 -18.62 8.52
N GLU A 50 -2.56 -19.81 9.09
CA GLU A 50 -3.45 -20.82 8.54
C GLU A 50 -4.92 -20.38 8.57
N LYS A 51 -5.37 -19.73 9.65
CA LYS A 51 -6.71 -19.09 9.70
C LYS A 51 -6.88 -18.02 8.62
N LEU A 52 -5.85 -17.21 8.39
CA LEU A 52 -5.85 -16.18 7.35
C LEU A 52 -5.91 -16.79 5.94
N LYS A 53 -5.21 -17.89 5.69
CA LYS A 53 -5.29 -18.63 4.40
C LYS A 53 -6.66 -19.27 4.18
N ILE A 54 -7.34 -19.71 5.24
CA ILE A 54 -8.71 -20.22 5.14
C ILE A 54 -9.67 -19.09 4.75
N LYS A 55 -9.54 -17.90 5.35
CA LYS A 55 -10.38 -16.73 5.00
C LYS A 55 -10.01 -16.16 3.62
N ASN A 56 -8.73 -16.12 3.28
CA ASN A 56 -8.20 -15.61 2.03
C ASN A 56 -7.33 -16.68 1.36
N PRO A 57 -7.88 -17.51 0.45
CA PRO A 57 -7.10 -18.48 -0.32
C PRO A 57 -5.96 -17.84 -1.13
N SER A 58 -6.10 -16.55 -1.46
CA SER A 58 -5.11 -15.74 -2.17
C SER A 58 -4.11 -15.04 -1.25
N TYR A 59 -4.06 -15.39 0.04
CA TYR A 59 -3.17 -14.76 1.01
C TYR A 59 -1.70 -14.88 0.60
N GLY A 60 -1.07 -13.73 0.36
CA GLY A 60 0.34 -13.66 -0.04
C GLY A 60 0.63 -14.16 -1.46
N ILE A 61 -0.40 -14.44 -2.27
CA ILE A 61 -0.24 -14.80 -3.68
C ILE A 61 0.02 -13.54 -4.50
N ILE A 62 0.95 -13.65 -5.45
CA ILE A 62 1.35 -12.58 -6.36
C ILE A 62 1.40 -13.14 -7.77
N LEU A 63 0.78 -12.44 -8.72
CA LEU A 63 0.77 -12.82 -10.13
C LEU A 63 2.08 -12.41 -10.82
N THR A 64 3.18 -13.02 -10.41
CA THR A 64 4.53 -12.73 -10.94
C THR A 64 4.62 -12.89 -12.46
N GLY A 65 3.83 -13.79 -13.04
CA GLY A 65 3.73 -13.97 -14.49
C GLY A 65 3.20 -12.75 -15.25
N LEU A 66 2.36 -11.92 -14.61
CA LEU A 66 1.84 -10.69 -15.20
C LEU A 66 2.82 -9.52 -15.08
N LYS A 67 3.61 -9.49 -14.00
CA LYS A 67 4.50 -8.37 -13.66
C LYS A 67 5.47 -7.99 -14.79
N LYS A 68 5.95 -8.98 -15.57
CA LYS A 68 6.89 -8.81 -16.68
C LYS A 68 6.39 -7.90 -17.82
N TYR A 69 5.09 -7.66 -17.90
CA TYR A 69 4.48 -6.82 -18.94
C TYR A 69 4.37 -5.34 -18.55
N TYR A 70 4.76 -4.98 -17.33
CA TYR A 70 4.61 -3.64 -16.78
C TYR A 70 6.00 -3.05 -16.54
N ASP A 71 6.25 -1.83 -17.02
CA ASP A 71 7.53 -1.14 -16.80
C ASP A 71 7.72 -0.71 -15.34
N THR A 72 6.63 -0.29 -14.69
CA THR A 72 6.62 0.23 -13.33
C THR A 72 5.57 -0.48 -12.46
N PRO A 73 5.69 -1.80 -12.25
CA PRO A 73 4.75 -2.53 -11.41
C PRO A 73 4.92 -2.14 -9.95
N LEU A 74 3.82 -2.13 -9.20
CA LEU A 74 3.88 -2.02 -7.75
C LEU A 74 4.65 -3.19 -7.15
N ASN A 75 5.30 -2.94 -6.01
CA ASN A 75 6.03 -3.99 -5.32
C ASN A 75 5.09 -5.07 -4.78
N ASP A 76 5.67 -6.25 -4.64
CA ASP A 76 4.99 -7.50 -4.35
C ASP A 76 4.32 -7.44 -2.96
N THR A 77 5.01 -6.86 -1.99
CA THR A 77 4.51 -6.68 -0.63
C THR A 77 3.27 -5.77 -0.58
N LEU A 78 3.22 -4.69 -1.37
CA LEU A 78 2.10 -3.75 -1.43
C LEU A 78 0.91 -4.33 -2.20
N VAL A 79 1.16 -5.11 -3.26
CA VAL A 79 0.10 -5.86 -3.95
C VAL A 79 -0.54 -6.86 -2.99
N ALA A 80 0.27 -7.68 -2.31
CA ALA A 80 -0.23 -8.65 -1.33
C ALA A 80 -0.98 -7.95 -0.18
N PHE A 81 -0.46 -6.84 0.34
CA PHE A 81 -1.13 -6.05 1.37
C PHE A 81 -2.50 -5.54 0.92
N SER A 82 -2.59 -4.99 -0.30
CA SER A 82 -3.84 -4.47 -0.86
C SER A 82 -4.88 -5.57 -1.04
N THR A 83 -4.50 -6.69 -1.65
CA THR A 83 -5.36 -7.86 -1.85
C THR A 83 -5.83 -8.45 -0.52
N ASN A 84 -4.93 -8.61 0.45
CA ASN A 84 -5.27 -9.10 1.78
C ASN A 84 -6.22 -8.15 2.50
N THR A 85 -6.00 -6.83 2.39
CA THR A 85 -6.87 -5.82 3.01
C THR A 85 -8.30 -5.94 2.49
N ILE A 86 -8.48 -6.12 1.18
CA ILE A 86 -9.82 -6.31 0.57
C ILE A 86 -10.50 -7.55 1.13
N CYS A 87 -9.79 -8.69 1.14
CA CYS A 87 -10.36 -9.96 1.57
C CYS A 87 -10.66 -9.98 3.08
N LEU A 88 -9.76 -9.45 3.92
CA LEU A 88 -9.94 -9.48 5.37
C LEU A 88 -11.06 -8.56 5.86
N ASN A 89 -11.33 -7.46 5.16
CA ASN A 89 -12.40 -6.51 5.47
C ASN A 89 -13.67 -6.72 4.66
N ASP A 90 -13.71 -7.77 3.82
CA ASP A 90 -14.86 -8.12 2.98
C ASP A 90 -15.34 -6.98 2.06
N TYR A 91 -14.41 -6.11 1.62
CA TYR A 91 -14.70 -4.97 0.75
C TYR A 91 -15.21 -5.40 -0.64
N LYS A 92 -16.24 -4.73 -1.14
CA LYS A 92 -16.94 -5.10 -2.39
C LYS A 92 -16.76 -4.08 -3.50
N THR A 93 -16.76 -2.79 -3.19
CA THR A 93 -16.56 -1.73 -4.18
C THR A 93 -15.17 -1.11 -4.03
N ILE A 94 -14.27 -1.46 -4.96
CA ILE A 94 -12.90 -0.95 -4.99
C ILE A 94 -12.75 0.08 -6.10
N LEU A 95 -12.17 1.23 -5.75
CA LEU A 95 -11.72 2.26 -6.67
C LEU A 95 -10.19 2.33 -6.63
N LEU A 96 -9.58 2.30 -7.82
CA LEU A 96 -8.15 2.35 -7.99
C LEU A 96 -7.78 3.45 -8.98
N TYR A 97 -6.90 4.34 -8.56
CA TYR A 97 -6.23 5.31 -9.41
C TYR A 97 -4.81 4.85 -9.67
N ASP A 98 -4.51 4.61 -10.93
CA ASP A 98 -3.24 3.98 -11.30
C ASP A 98 -2.73 4.49 -12.66
N VAL A 99 -1.44 4.30 -12.90
CA VAL A 99 -0.72 4.58 -14.15
C VAL A 99 -0.63 3.35 -15.04
N ASN A 100 -1.10 2.18 -14.59
CA ASN A 100 -1.25 0.98 -15.40
C ASN A 100 -2.31 0.06 -14.79
N SER A 101 -2.65 -1.03 -15.47
CA SER A 101 -3.69 -1.97 -15.01
C SER A 101 -3.17 -3.10 -14.10
N TYR A 102 -1.92 -3.07 -13.62
CA TYR A 102 -1.28 -4.21 -12.94
C TYR A 102 -2.02 -4.61 -11.68
N LEU A 103 -2.21 -3.63 -10.79
CA LEU A 103 -2.87 -3.88 -9.52
C LEU A 103 -4.35 -4.19 -9.71
N ALA A 104 -5.00 -3.51 -10.65
CA ALA A 104 -6.40 -3.76 -11.00
C ALA A 104 -6.60 -5.22 -11.43
N ASN A 105 -5.78 -5.70 -12.38
CA ASN A 105 -5.80 -7.08 -12.84
C ASN A 105 -5.41 -8.06 -11.72
N SER A 106 -4.41 -7.73 -10.91
CA SER A 106 -3.99 -8.58 -9.80
C SER A 106 -5.09 -8.79 -8.77
N ILE A 107 -5.71 -7.70 -8.30
CA ILE A 107 -6.84 -7.77 -7.36
C ILE A 107 -8.00 -8.55 -8.00
N SER A 108 -8.34 -8.21 -9.24
CA SER A 108 -9.52 -8.78 -9.88
C SER A 108 -9.40 -10.28 -10.12
N ILE A 109 -8.23 -10.74 -10.57
CA ILE A 109 -7.97 -12.17 -10.80
C ILE A 109 -7.84 -12.93 -9.47
N LEU A 110 -7.17 -12.36 -8.45
CA LEU A 110 -6.93 -13.06 -7.19
C LEU A 110 -8.17 -13.15 -6.29
N LEU A 111 -9.08 -12.17 -6.38
CA LEU A 111 -10.26 -12.10 -5.51
C LEU A 111 -11.57 -12.31 -6.27
N GLU A 112 -11.52 -12.54 -7.58
CA GLU A 112 -12.68 -12.69 -8.46
C GLU A 112 -13.69 -11.54 -8.28
N THR A 113 -13.17 -10.32 -8.21
CA THR A 113 -13.93 -9.12 -7.86
C THR A 113 -13.71 -8.00 -8.87
N SER A 114 -14.74 -7.20 -9.10
CA SER A 114 -14.65 -6.06 -10.01
C SER A 114 -13.86 -4.90 -9.39
N VAL A 115 -12.94 -4.33 -10.17
CA VAL A 115 -12.14 -3.16 -9.76
C VAL A 115 -12.44 -1.99 -10.69
N ASN A 116 -12.84 -0.85 -10.12
CA ASN A 116 -13.06 0.38 -10.86
C ASN A 116 -11.70 1.08 -11.02
N LEU A 117 -11.19 1.13 -12.25
CA LEU A 117 -9.89 1.71 -12.57
C LEU A 117 -10.06 3.09 -13.21
N VAL A 118 -9.56 4.12 -12.55
CA VAL A 118 -9.39 5.46 -13.11
C VAL A 118 -7.93 5.65 -13.51
N LYS A 119 -7.74 6.04 -14.76
CA LYS A 119 -6.41 6.25 -15.35
C LYS A 119 -5.84 7.59 -14.88
N LEU A 120 -4.64 7.56 -14.29
CA LEU A 120 -3.88 8.77 -13.99
C LEU A 120 -3.26 9.38 -15.28
N PRO A 121 -2.85 10.66 -15.29
CA PRO A 121 -2.36 11.34 -16.50
C PRO A 121 -1.19 10.64 -17.22
N ASN A 122 -0.35 9.89 -16.49
CA ASN A 122 0.78 9.14 -17.03
C ASN A 122 0.45 7.67 -17.29
N TYR A 123 -0.80 7.35 -17.62
CA TYR A 123 -1.22 5.96 -17.80
C TYR A 123 -0.60 5.32 -19.04
N ILE A 124 0.07 4.18 -18.86
CA ILE A 124 0.72 3.41 -19.92
C ILE A 124 0.07 2.03 -20.01
N GLU A 125 -0.61 1.77 -21.13
CA GLU A 125 -1.31 0.50 -21.39
C GLU A 125 -0.54 -0.44 -22.34
N ASN A 126 0.70 -0.11 -22.71
CA ASN A 126 1.42 -0.75 -23.82
C ASN A 126 1.94 -2.15 -23.48
N GLN A 127 1.05 -3.08 -23.21
CA GLN A 127 1.37 -4.41 -22.74
C GLN A 127 0.93 -5.40 -23.79
N LYS A 128 1.91 -5.95 -24.50
CA LYS A 128 1.69 -7.11 -25.35
C LYS A 128 1.78 -8.34 -24.46
N PHE A 129 0.64 -8.77 -23.94
CA PHE A 129 0.52 -10.04 -23.24
C PHE A 129 0.82 -11.19 -24.21
N SER A 130 1.32 -12.32 -23.68
CA SER A 130 1.23 -13.58 -24.42
C SER A 130 -0.24 -13.96 -24.60
N GLU A 131 -0.57 -14.76 -25.61
CA GLU A 131 -1.94 -15.23 -25.82
C GLU A 131 -2.51 -15.97 -24.60
N GLU A 132 -1.66 -16.70 -23.86
CA GLU A 132 -2.05 -17.42 -22.64
C GLU A 132 -2.41 -16.46 -21.51
N ASP A 133 -1.58 -15.44 -21.28
CA ASP A 133 -1.81 -14.43 -20.23
C ASP A 133 -3.01 -13.54 -20.60
N GLU A 134 -3.20 -13.25 -21.88
CA GLU A 134 -4.36 -12.51 -22.40
C GLU A 134 -5.67 -13.29 -22.18
N LYS A 135 -5.68 -14.61 -22.44
CA LYS A 135 -6.83 -15.48 -22.13
C LYS A 135 -7.12 -15.49 -20.63
N LEU A 136 -6.11 -15.56 -19.78
CA LEU A 136 -6.29 -15.51 -18.32
C LEU A 136 -6.92 -14.18 -17.90
N ILE A 137 -6.38 -13.05 -18.36
CA ILE A 137 -6.90 -11.72 -18.04
C ILE A 137 -8.33 -11.58 -18.54
N ASN A 138 -8.61 -11.92 -19.80
CA ASN A 138 -9.94 -11.75 -20.37
C ASN A 138 -11.01 -12.67 -19.76
N SER A 139 -10.60 -13.84 -19.23
CA SER A 139 -11.54 -14.78 -18.60
C SER A 139 -11.79 -14.53 -17.11
N LYS A 140 -10.81 -13.98 -16.38
CA LYS A 140 -10.87 -13.82 -14.92
C LYS A 140 -10.86 -12.38 -14.43
N SER A 141 -10.29 -11.45 -15.20
CA SER A 141 -10.20 -10.05 -14.80
C SER A 141 -11.49 -9.32 -15.13
N SER A 142 -12.09 -8.73 -14.10
CA SER A 142 -13.24 -7.83 -14.17
C SER A 142 -12.80 -6.40 -13.84
N VAL A 143 -11.92 -5.83 -14.66
CA VAL A 143 -11.51 -4.43 -14.52
C VAL A 143 -12.47 -3.53 -15.30
N ILE A 144 -13.13 -2.63 -14.58
CA ILE A 144 -14.04 -1.63 -15.14
C ILE A 144 -13.26 -0.34 -15.31
N LYS A 145 -12.94 0.02 -16.55
CA LYS A 145 -12.33 1.32 -16.85
C LYS A 145 -13.37 2.42 -16.61
N GLN A 146 -13.02 3.41 -15.82
CA GLN A 146 -13.90 4.53 -15.45
C GLN A 146 -13.20 5.85 -15.80
N ASN A 147 -13.99 6.80 -16.27
CA ASN A 147 -13.57 8.20 -16.33
C ASN A 147 -13.79 8.87 -14.97
N GLN A 148 -13.08 9.97 -14.72
CA GLN A 148 -13.16 10.67 -13.44
C GLN A 148 -14.59 11.19 -13.14
N ASP A 149 -15.35 11.57 -14.16
CA ASP A 149 -16.72 12.07 -13.98
C ASP A 149 -17.72 10.95 -13.59
N GLU A 150 -17.47 9.70 -13.99
CA GLU A 150 -18.37 8.56 -13.75
C GLU A 150 -18.35 8.07 -12.30
N ILE A 151 -17.31 8.42 -11.55
CA ILE A 151 -17.11 7.99 -10.17
C ILE A 151 -17.52 9.05 -9.14
N LEU A 152 -17.78 10.30 -9.57
CA LEU A 152 -18.14 11.40 -8.65
C LEU A 152 -19.43 11.14 -7.87
N THR A 153 -20.33 10.33 -8.42
CA THR A 153 -21.63 9.97 -7.79
C THR A 153 -21.61 8.61 -7.10
N LYS A 154 -20.46 7.91 -7.11
CA LYS A 154 -20.32 6.55 -6.56
C LYS A 154 -19.55 6.57 -5.26
N THR A 155 -19.81 5.58 -4.42
CA THR A 155 -19.11 5.39 -3.14
C THR A 155 -18.45 4.01 -3.07
N PHE A 156 -17.30 3.97 -2.40
CA PHE A 156 -16.37 2.85 -2.42
C PHE A 156 -16.01 2.41 -1.00
N ASP A 157 -15.85 1.08 -0.83
CA ASP A 157 -15.38 0.48 0.42
C ASP A 157 -13.86 0.65 0.58
N LEU A 158 -13.14 0.71 -0.56
CA LEU A 158 -11.70 0.92 -0.61
C LEU A 158 -11.34 1.85 -1.79
N ILE A 159 -10.55 2.88 -1.51
CA ILE A 159 -9.96 3.77 -2.52
C ILE A 159 -8.44 3.67 -2.46
N LEU A 160 -7.80 3.46 -3.60
CA LEU A 160 -6.35 3.25 -3.73
C LEU A 160 -5.72 4.32 -4.64
N TYR A 161 -4.80 5.10 -4.08
CA TYR A 161 -3.93 6.05 -4.78
C TYR A 161 -2.46 5.69 -4.48
N LEU A 162 -2.00 4.58 -5.04
CA LEU A 162 -0.71 4.01 -4.66
C LEU A 162 0.45 4.45 -5.56
N ASN A 163 0.17 5.10 -6.70
CA ASN A 163 1.18 5.64 -7.58
C ASN A 163 1.24 7.16 -7.50
N LYS A 164 2.43 7.71 -7.81
CA LYS A 164 2.70 9.13 -7.68
C LYS A 164 1.77 9.93 -8.59
N THR A 165 1.15 10.94 -8.01
CA THR A 165 0.30 11.90 -8.71
C THR A 165 0.93 13.30 -8.63
N THR A 166 0.39 14.24 -9.40
CA THR A 166 0.75 15.66 -9.31
C THR A 166 0.00 16.37 -8.19
N GLU A 167 -1.07 15.76 -7.66
CA GLU A 167 -1.88 16.31 -6.58
C GLU A 167 -1.15 16.16 -5.25
N ASN A 168 -1.28 17.15 -4.37
CA ASN A 168 -0.74 17.04 -3.02
C ASN A 168 -1.62 16.11 -2.17
N LEU A 169 -1.04 15.61 -1.07
CA LEU A 169 -1.71 14.64 -0.21
C LEU A 169 -3.06 15.13 0.34
N GLN A 170 -3.17 16.39 0.76
CA GLN A 170 -4.41 16.95 1.29
C GLN A 170 -5.52 16.97 0.21
N GLN A 171 -5.17 17.34 -1.02
CA GLN A 171 -6.09 17.42 -2.14
C GLN A 171 -6.64 16.04 -2.50
N ILE A 172 -5.78 15.01 -2.59
CA ILE A 172 -6.20 13.62 -2.85
C ILE A 172 -7.19 13.17 -1.79
N ILE A 173 -6.87 13.40 -0.51
CA ILE A 173 -7.75 12.99 0.60
C ILE A 173 -9.08 13.73 0.52
N SER A 174 -9.05 15.06 0.38
CA SER A 174 -10.25 15.89 0.29
C SER A 174 -11.17 15.46 -0.86
N ASN A 175 -10.60 15.17 -2.03
CA ASN A 175 -11.35 14.72 -3.20
C ASN A 175 -11.97 13.33 -3.00
N SER A 176 -11.33 12.48 -2.20
CA SER A 176 -11.78 11.11 -1.94
C SER A 176 -12.90 11.04 -0.90
N LEU A 177 -13.03 12.04 -0.01
CA LEU A 177 -13.96 11.97 1.13
C LEU A 177 -15.43 11.74 0.72
N SER A 178 -15.90 12.40 -0.34
CA SER A 178 -17.27 12.23 -0.83
C SER A 178 -17.54 10.85 -1.44
N GLN A 179 -16.48 10.11 -1.78
CA GLN A 179 -16.54 8.79 -2.40
C GLN A 179 -16.33 7.67 -1.38
N MET A 180 -16.07 8.00 -0.12
CA MET A 180 -15.85 7.02 0.95
C MET A 180 -17.15 6.61 1.62
N LYS A 181 -17.47 5.31 1.60
CA LYS A 181 -18.58 4.77 2.42
C LYS A 181 -18.27 4.84 3.91
N GLU A 182 -19.28 4.63 4.75
CA GLU A 182 -19.05 4.30 6.17
C GLU A 182 -18.16 3.05 6.29
N LYS A 183 -17.20 3.06 7.22
CA LYS A 183 -16.21 1.98 7.45
C LYS A 183 -15.33 1.65 6.23
N SER A 184 -15.20 2.59 5.31
CA SER A 184 -14.28 2.47 4.17
C SER A 184 -12.86 2.89 4.52
N MET A 185 -11.94 2.56 3.61
CA MET A 185 -10.53 2.85 3.75
C MET A 185 -9.97 3.55 2.51
N LEU A 186 -9.04 4.48 2.72
CA LEU A 186 -8.30 5.17 1.68
C LEU A 186 -6.80 4.93 1.90
N LEU A 187 -6.10 4.46 0.87
CA LEU A 187 -4.64 4.30 0.87
C LEU A 187 -4.04 5.28 -0.12
N VAL A 188 -3.12 6.14 0.35
CA VAL A 188 -2.45 7.13 -0.50
C VAL A 188 -0.94 7.01 -0.34
N SER A 189 -0.22 6.93 -1.45
CA SER A 189 1.24 7.03 -1.43
C SER A 189 1.69 8.47 -1.21
N PHE A 190 2.72 8.67 -0.40
CA PHE A 190 3.34 9.97 -0.17
C PHE A 190 4.88 9.88 -0.21
N ASP A 191 5.54 10.98 -0.57
CA ASP A 191 7.00 10.97 -0.74
C ASP A 191 7.71 11.26 0.60
N LYS A 192 7.21 12.23 1.37
CA LYS A 192 7.85 12.74 2.59
C LYS A 192 6.92 12.71 3.79
N PHE A 193 7.41 12.24 4.94
CA PHE A 193 6.68 12.26 6.21
C PHE A 193 6.24 13.66 6.66
N ASN A 194 6.89 14.73 6.18
CA ASN A 194 6.44 16.09 6.48
C ASN A 194 5.08 16.40 5.87
N GLU A 195 4.72 15.81 4.72
CA GLU A 195 3.40 16.00 4.10
C GLU A 195 2.29 15.55 5.06
N VAL A 196 2.48 14.41 5.74
CA VAL A 196 1.53 13.88 6.73
C VAL A 196 1.44 14.80 7.96
N LYS A 197 2.56 15.40 8.39
CA LYS A 197 2.56 16.33 9.53
C LYS A 197 1.79 17.62 9.21
N GLU A 198 1.95 18.14 8.00
CA GLU A 198 1.30 19.37 7.55
C GLU A 198 -0.23 19.23 7.50
N ILE A 199 -0.74 18.04 7.16
CA ILE A 199 -2.19 17.79 7.06
C ILE A 199 -2.82 17.26 8.35
N LYS A 200 -2.05 17.12 9.45
CA LYS A 200 -2.54 16.50 10.69
C LYS A 200 -3.82 17.18 11.22
N ASN A 201 -3.85 18.51 11.21
CA ASN A 201 -5.00 19.27 11.67
C ASN A 201 -6.23 19.04 10.78
N PHE A 202 -6.02 18.96 9.45
CA PHE A 202 -7.08 18.63 8.50
C PHE A 202 -7.67 17.24 8.77
N LEU A 203 -6.82 16.23 9.05
CA LEU A 203 -7.28 14.88 9.39
C LEU A 203 -8.13 14.86 10.68
N ILE A 204 -7.69 15.58 11.72
CA ILE A 204 -8.41 15.69 12.99
C ILE A 204 -9.77 16.40 12.80
N GLN A 205 -9.80 17.50 12.05
CA GLN A 205 -11.02 18.27 11.79
C GLN A 205 -12.09 17.45 11.06
N ASN A 206 -11.66 16.52 10.20
CA ASN A 206 -12.55 15.61 9.46
C ASN A 206 -12.82 14.28 10.20
N ASN A 207 -12.40 14.15 11.46
CA ASN A 207 -12.53 12.92 12.26
C ASN A 207 -11.96 11.67 11.58
N LEU A 208 -10.84 11.83 10.87
CA LEU A 208 -10.18 10.76 10.13
C LEU A 208 -9.10 10.11 10.99
N LYS A 209 -9.21 8.80 11.17
CA LYS A 209 -8.15 8.00 11.79
C LYS A 209 -7.16 7.61 10.72
N TYR A 210 -5.87 7.71 11.03
CA TYR A 210 -4.83 7.38 10.06
C TYR A 210 -3.64 6.66 10.69
N GLU A 211 -2.98 5.85 9.87
CA GLU A 211 -1.70 5.21 10.16
C GLU A 211 -0.77 5.38 8.95
N THR A 212 0.55 5.27 9.15
CA THR A 212 1.52 5.33 8.07
C THR A 212 2.38 4.08 8.05
N GLN A 213 2.60 3.51 6.88
CA GLN A 213 3.38 2.30 6.67
C GLN A 213 4.37 2.49 5.52
N ASN A 214 5.55 1.88 5.62
CA ASN A 214 6.50 1.81 4.50
C ASN A 214 6.51 0.39 3.91
N PHE A 215 6.38 0.31 2.59
CA PHE A 215 6.46 -0.92 1.81
C PHE A 215 7.60 -0.79 0.82
N GLU A 216 8.78 -1.35 1.16
CA GLU A 216 9.96 -1.40 0.29
C GLU A 216 10.28 -0.06 -0.39
N GLY A 217 10.31 1.02 0.40
CA GLY A 217 10.66 2.35 -0.11
C GLY A 217 9.46 3.19 -0.59
N LYS A 218 8.23 2.65 -0.61
CA LYS A 218 7.01 3.43 -0.84
C LYS A 218 6.30 3.69 0.48
N ASN A 219 6.13 4.96 0.85
CA ASN A 219 5.36 5.32 2.04
C ASN A 219 3.88 5.44 1.69
N ILE A 220 3.02 4.85 2.51
CA ILE A 220 1.57 4.86 2.36
C ILE A 220 0.95 5.42 3.64
N ILE A 221 -0.01 6.33 3.51
CA ILE A 221 -0.93 6.70 4.59
C ILE A 221 -2.22 5.92 4.38
N ILE A 222 -2.66 5.26 5.45
CA ILE A 222 -3.89 4.49 5.52
C ILE A 222 -4.87 5.33 6.32
N ILE A 223 -6.02 5.65 5.74
CA ILE A 223 -7.05 6.49 6.36
C ILE A 223 -8.33 5.67 6.46
N ALA A 224 -8.86 5.55 7.67
CA ALA A 224 -10.13 4.88 7.93
C ALA A 224 -11.23 5.94 8.10
N ASN A 225 -12.31 5.80 7.32
CA ASN A 225 -13.51 6.61 7.53
C ASN A 225 -14.35 5.97 8.65
N ALA A 226 -14.30 6.58 9.82
CA ALA A 226 -15.06 6.16 10.99
C ALA A 226 -16.39 6.92 11.15
N GLN A 227 -16.83 7.71 10.16
CA GLN A 227 -18.08 8.47 10.26
C GLN A 227 -19.24 7.52 10.58
N GLN A 228 -19.78 7.67 11.80
CA GLN A 228 -21.11 7.20 12.15
C GLN A 228 -22.13 8.00 11.34
N PRO A 229 -23.33 7.45 11.05
CA PRO A 229 -24.37 8.19 10.37
C PRO A 229 -24.59 9.51 11.11
N THR A 230 -24.42 10.62 10.40
CA THR A 230 -24.95 11.90 10.84
C THR A 230 -26.43 11.66 11.11
N GLU A 231 -26.85 11.77 12.37
CA GLU A 231 -28.27 11.87 12.69
C GLU A 231 -28.81 12.97 11.79
N THR A 232 -29.69 12.57 10.87
CA THR A 232 -30.47 13.50 10.09
C THR A 232 -31.17 14.38 11.10
N ASN A 233 -30.84 15.68 11.08
CA ASN A 233 -31.66 16.70 11.72
C ASN A 233 -33.08 16.51 11.18
N ILE A 234 -33.92 15.80 11.94
CA ILE A 234 -35.35 15.78 11.73
C ILE A 234 -35.76 17.22 12.00
N PRO A 235 -36.30 17.97 11.02
CA PRO A 235 -36.83 19.29 11.31
C PRO A 235 -37.91 19.10 12.37
N SER A 236 -37.79 19.82 13.49
CA SER A 236 -38.85 19.86 14.49
C SER A 236 -40.11 20.32 13.76
N LYS A 237 -41.05 19.40 13.56
CA LYS A 237 -42.42 19.78 13.25
C LYS A 237 -42.87 20.66 14.39
N GLY A 238 -43.27 21.88 14.05
CA GLY A 238 -43.80 22.82 15.01
C GLY A 238 -45.03 22.25 15.71
N GLU A 239 -45.13 22.61 16.98
CA GLU A 239 -46.37 23.02 17.65
C GLU A 239 -46.04 24.26 18.49
#